data_AF-A0A2S6X8F8-F1
#
_entry.id   AF-A0A2S6X8F8-F1
#
_cell.length_a   1.000
_cell.length_b   1.000
_cell.length_c   1.000
_cell.angle_alpha   90.00
_cell.angle_beta   90.00
_cell.angle_gamma   90.00
#
_symmetry.space_group_name_H-M   'P 1'
#
loop_
_entity.id
_entity.type
_entity.pdbx_description
1 polymer ?
#
loop_
_entity_poly.entity_id
_entity_poly.type
_entity_poly.pdbx_seq_one_letter_code
_entity_poly.pdbx_strand_id
1 'polypeptide(L)'
;MAPRQSTPPAVLACGEIRTCLLPARQALDIRSAAQLLGLRADERVLLSERPGLYARSPETLTGVDCPLPSANGARVRAVGTVTAHAALTEGRVLQTSAHCRLPGTGPDQRRPWGEYLVRPGVVEPLGRLPHEAVAQGVLGGPRHGDLDVGLIADGLLTRVLRHPLLDQRPPFRSRPTRLRWAALPAAPGEGPSLERFTLAEDELRTVRLRVPEGTTGADLAALCDDLALHDWLLTTVVRMLDGLRLGAGAAHDAGAVVRTLRPAVDHLLHLWMPGARVGRELAALWDPLEERPGFTRQWQALVQRIRDQLTLHAIPAAHREVEPAP
;
A
#
# COMPACT_ATOMS: atom_id res chain seq x y z
N MET A 1 29.43 -0.73 -28.79
CA MET A 1 28.65 -0.31 -27.60
C MET A 1 27.57 0.65 -28.07
N ALA A 2 26.33 0.17 -28.25
CA ALA A 2 25.21 1.07 -28.55
C ALA A 2 24.95 1.96 -27.32
N PRO A 3 24.62 3.26 -27.51
CA PRO A 3 24.30 4.12 -26.39
C PRO A 3 23.08 3.54 -25.66
N ARG A 4 23.16 3.43 -24.33
CA ARG A 4 21.99 3.14 -23.48
C ARG A 4 20.92 4.16 -23.86
N GLN A 5 19.88 3.75 -24.57
CA GLN A 5 18.75 4.63 -24.85
C GLN A 5 18.22 5.07 -23.49
N SER A 6 18.37 6.35 -23.18
CA SER A 6 17.85 6.91 -21.94
C SER A 6 16.35 6.72 -21.94
N THR A 7 15.82 6.21 -20.83
CA THR A 7 14.38 6.21 -20.57
C THR A 7 13.86 7.63 -20.74
N PRO A 8 12.85 7.89 -21.60
CA PRO A 8 12.33 9.23 -21.79
C PRO A 8 11.84 9.80 -20.45
N PRO A 9 12.00 11.11 -20.20
CA PRO A 9 11.56 11.71 -18.95
C PRO A 9 10.04 11.52 -18.80
N ALA A 10 9.66 10.90 -17.69
CA ALA A 10 8.26 10.66 -17.37
C ALA A 10 7.61 11.95 -16.88
N VAL A 11 6.41 12.25 -17.39
CA VAL A 11 5.60 13.39 -16.94
C VAL A 11 4.40 12.97 -16.09
N LEU A 12 4.28 11.66 -15.84
CA LEU A 12 3.30 11.06 -14.95
C LEU A 12 3.85 9.72 -14.46
N ALA A 13 3.72 9.47 -13.16
CA ALA A 13 3.82 8.14 -12.59
C ALA A 13 2.53 7.83 -11.84
N CYS A 14 2.07 6.59 -11.89
CA CYS A 14 0.87 6.20 -11.18
C CYS A 14 0.91 4.74 -10.75
N GLY A 15 0.07 4.42 -9.78
CA GLY A 15 -0.03 3.06 -9.28
C GLY A 15 -1.20 2.84 -8.34
N GLU A 16 -1.32 1.60 -7.89
CA GLU A 16 -2.28 1.19 -6.88
C GLU A 16 -1.65 0.18 -5.93
N ILE A 17 -1.93 0.35 -4.63
CA ILE A 17 -1.52 -0.55 -3.56
C ILE A 17 -2.76 -1.20 -2.95
N ARG A 18 -2.69 -2.50 -2.70
CA ARG A 18 -3.64 -3.23 -1.86
C ARG A 18 -2.97 -3.61 -0.57
N THR A 19 -3.55 -3.23 0.56
CA THR A 19 -3.02 -3.54 1.90
C THR A 19 -4.02 -4.40 2.65
N CYS A 20 -3.57 -5.50 3.24
CA CYS A 20 -4.42 -6.36 4.07
C CYS A 20 -3.63 -7.10 5.15
N LEU A 21 -4.34 -7.59 6.16
CA LEU A 21 -3.78 -8.55 7.10
C LEU A 21 -3.58 -9.89 6.38
N LEU A 22 -2.39 -10.46 6.50
CA LEU A 22 -2.10 -11.79 6.00
C LEU A 22 -3.00 -12.81 6.72
N PRO A 23 -3.68 -13.71 5.99
CA PRO A 23 -4.60 -14.67 6.59
C PRO A 23 -3.83 -15.88 7.16
N ALA A 24 -2.96 -15.57 8.13
CA ALA A 24 -2.14 -16.52 8.87
C ALA A 24 -2.31 -16.27 10.38
N ARG A 25 -2.54 -17.33 11.16
CA ARG A 25 -2.67 -17.19 12.63
C ARG A 25 -1.41 -16.63 13.26
N GLN A 26 -0.25 -17.16 12.89
CA GLN A 26 1.05 -16.69 13.35
C GLN A 26 1.76 -15.84 12.30
N ALA A 27 2.67 -14.98 12.77
CA ALA A 27 3.44 -14.11 11.91
C ALA A 27 4.37 -15.02 11.14
N LEU A 28 4.50 -14.81 9.83
CA LEU A 28 5.49 -15.56 9.09
C LEU A 28 6.88 -15.09 9.51
N ASP A 29 7.74 -16.05 9.84
CA ASP A 29 9.15 -15.79 10.03
C ASP A 29 9.82 -15.41 8.70
N ILE A 30 11.08 -14.98 8.77
CA ILE A 30 11.82 -14.48 7.59
C ILE A 30 11.93 -15.53 6.48
N ARG A 31 12.02 -16.82 6.84
CA ARG A 31 12.13 -17.94 5.88
C ARG A 31 10.80 -18.20 5.19
N SER A 32 9.71 -18.26 5.95
CA SER A 32 8.36 -18.45 5.41
C SER A 32 7.92 -17.25 4.58
N ALA A 33 8.31 -16.03 4.97
CA ALA A 33 8.10 -14.83 4.19
C ALA A 33 8.85 -14.88 2.84
N ALA A 34 10.12 -15.29 2.84
CA ALA A 34 10.90 -15.48 1.62
C ALA A 34 10.30 -16.56 0.71
N GLN A 35 9.80 -17.66 1.27
CA GLN A 35 9.12 -18.70 0.51
C GLN A 35 7.81 -18.20 -0.10
N LEU A 36 6.97 -17.51 0.69
CA LEU A 36 5.70 -16.94 0.23
C LEU A 36 5.89 -15.94 -0.92
N LEU A 37 6.93 -15.10 -0.82
CA LEU A 37 7.21 -14.02 -1.78
C LEU A 37 8.17 -14.44 -2.90
N GLY A 38 8.55 -15.72 -2.99
CA GLY A 38 9.36 -16.30 -4.06
C GLY A 38 8.59 -16.41 -5.39
N LEU A 39 8.10 -15.28 -5.91
CA LEU A 39 7.19 -15.21 -7.05
C LEU A 39 7.87 -15.42 -8.42
N ARG A 40 9.20 -15.31 -8.44
CA ARG A 40 10.10 -15.48 -9.57
C ARG A 40 11.21 -16.45 -9.14
N ALA A 41 11.61 -17.35 -10.05
CA ALA A 41 12.63 -18.37 -9.77
C ALA A 41 14.06 -17.86 -10.04
N ASP A 42 14.18 -16.82 -10.86
CA ASP A 42 15.43 -16.22 -11.34
C ASP A 42 15.94 -15.08 -10.46
N GLU A 43 15.10 -14.57 -9.54
CA GLU A 43 15.44 -13.47 -8.65
C GLU A 43 15.10 -13.80 -7.20
N ARG A 44 15.85 -13.20 -6.26
CA ARG A 44 15.70 -13.46 -4.83
C ARG A 44 14.76 -12.44 -4.18
N VAL A 45 14.03 -12.89 -3.17
CA VAL A 45 13.29 -12.00 -2.27
C VAL A 45 14.27 -11.09 -1.53
N LEU A 46 13.99 -9.79 -1.52
CA LEU A 46 14.72 -8.81 -0.72
C LEU A 46 14.23 -8.88 0.72
N LEU A 47 15.15 -8.99 1.66
CA LEU A 47 14.86 -9.15 3.08
C LEU A 47 15.56 -8.04 3.87
N SER A 48 14.88 -7.50 4.87
CA SER A 48 15.45 -6.57 5.84
C SER A 48 14.91 -6.90 7.22
N GLU A 49 15.77 -6.88 8.23
CA GLU A 49 15.41 -7.10 9.63
C GLU A 49 15.26 -5.79 10.42
N ARG A 50 15.67 -4.65 9.85
CA ARG A 50 15.64 -3.34 10.53
C ARG A 50 14.90 -2.29 9.69
N PRO A 51 14.13 -1.38 10.33
CA PRO A 51 13.80 -1.34 11.77
C PRO A 51 12.85 -2.45 12.24
N GLY A 52 12.35 -3.25 11.30
CA GLY A 52 11.57 -4.44 11.55
C GLY A 52 11.68 -5.41 10.37
N LEU A 53 11.21 -6.64 10.54
CA LEU A 53 11.19 -7.66 9.50
C LEU A 53 10.36 -7.18 8.31
N TYR A 54 10.97 -7.23 7.14
CA TYR A 54 10.35 -6.84 5.88
C TYR A 54 10.88 -7.73 4.77
N ALA A 55 9.95 -8.25 3.98
CA ALA A 55 10.26 -9.04 2.79
C ALA A 55 9.58 -8.41 1.58
N ARG A 56 10.28 -8.32 0.45
CA ARG A 56 9.74 -7.83 -0.82
C ARG A 56 10.08 -8.80 -1.94
N SER A 57 9.08 -9.21 -2.69
CA SER A 57 9.25 -10.06 -3.86
C SER A 57 10.09 -9.35 -4.93
N PRO A 58 10.77 -10.10 -5.81
CA PRO A 58 11.19 -9.59 -7.10
C PRO A 58 10.05 -8.90 -7.84
N GLU A 59 10.40 -7.92 -8.68
CA GLU A 59 9.44 -7.23 -9.53
C GLU A 59 8.94 -8.16 -10.65
N THR A 60 7.64 -8.11 -10.90
CA THR A 60 6.99 -8.79 -12.02
C THR A 60 6.51 -7.75 -13.03
N LEU A 61 6.61 -8.08 -14.31
CA LEU A 61 6.20 -7.18 -15.40
C LEU A 61 4.95 -7.73 -16.08
N THR A 62 3.95 -6.88 -16.22
CA THR A 62 2.74 -7.17 -17.01
C THR A 62 2.73 -6.30 -18.25
N GLY A 63 2.75 -6.90 -19.43
CA GLY A 63 2.61 -6.19 -20.70
C GLY A 63 1.19 -5.66 -20.86
N VAL A 64 1.04 -4.39 -21.23
CA VAL A 64 -0.24 -3.73 -21.45
C VAL A 64 -0.30 -3.08 -22.82
N ASP A 65 -1.48 -3.12 -23.43
CA ASP A 65 -1.79 -2.48 -24.71
C ASP A 65 -3.27 -2.09 -24.70
N CYS A 66 -3.57 -0.92 -24.13
CA CYS A 66 -4.94 -0.48 -23.85
C CYS A 66 -5.03 1.06 -23.75
N PRO A 67 -6.23 1.64 -23.86
CA PRO A 67 -6.46 3.05 -23.55
C PRO A 67 -6.08 3.41 -22.10
N LEU A 68 -5.57 4.63 -21.91
CA LEU A 68 -5.35 5.19 -20.58
C LEU A 68 -6.67 5.74 -20.01
N PRO A 69 -6.90 5.61 -18.69
CA PRO A 69 -8.03 6.27 -18.06
C PRO A 69 -7.86 7.78 -18.13
N SER A 70 -8.88 8.51 -18.56
CA SER A 70 -8.83 9.98 -18.66
C SER A 70 -10.13 10.64 -18.23
N ALA A 71 -10.03 11.66 -17.39
CA ALA A 71 -11.17 12.42 -16.89
C ALA A 71 -11.87 13.27 -17.97
N ASN A 72 -11.15 13.66 -19.04
CA ASN A 72 -11.72 14.45 -20.14
C ASN A 72 -12.28 13.58 -21.28
N GLY A 73 -12.31 12.25 -21.12
CA GLY A 73 -12.80 11.32 -22.14
C GLY A 73 -11.83 11.00 -23.28
N ALA A 74 -10.62 11.58 -23.29
CA ALA A 74 -9.60 11.22 -24.27
C ALA A 74 -9.22 9.74 -24.14
N ARG A 75 -9.22 9.00 -25.26
CA ARG A 75 -8.86 7.57 -25.31
C ARG A 75 -7.47 7.39 -25.91
N VAL A 76 -6.45 7.84 -25.19
CA VAL A 76 -5.05 7.67 -25.62
C VAL A 76 -4.66 6.22 -25.39
N ARG A 77 -4.46 5.46 -26.46
CA ARG A 77 -3.90 4.10 -26.39
C ARG A 77 -2.46 4.18 -25.90
N ALA A 78 -2.07 3.29 -25.01
CA ALA A 78 -0.70 3.20 -24.53
C ALA A 78 -0.23 1.75 -24.47
N VAL A 79 1.07 1.57 -24.69
CA VAL A 79 1.70 0.25 -24.78
C VAL A 79 2.95 0.23 -23.94
N GLY A 80 3.14 -0.83 -23.16
CA GLY A 80 4.34 -0.95 -22.34
C GLY A 80 4.23 -2.02 -21.28
N THR A 81 4.90 -1.78 -20.16
CA THR A 81 4.90 -2.71 -19.03
C THR A 81 4.54 -2.00 -17.73
N VAL A 82 3.74 -2.68 -16.91
CA VAL A 82 3.44 -2.29 -15.53
C VAL A 82 4.27 -3.16 -14.61
N THR A 83 4.95 -2.53 -13.66
CA THR A 83 5.73 -3.21 -12.63
C THR A 83 4.82 -3.54 -11.45
N ALA A 84 4.93 -4.74 -10.89
CA ALA A 84 4.24 -5.12 -9.68
C ALA A 84 5.09 -5.97 -8.72
N HIS A 85 4.92 -5.76 -7.42
CA HIS A 85 5.58 -6.54 -6.37
C HIS A 85 4.65 -6.77 -5.18
N ALA A 86 4.99 -7.76 -4.37
CA ALA A 86 4.37 -8.01 -3.08
C ALA A 86 5.39 -7.75 -1.96
N ALA A 87 4.92 -7.18 -0.86
CA ALA A 87 5.72 -6.90 0.33
C ALA A 87 5.00 -7.40 1.58
N LEU A 88 5.78 -7.88 2.55
CA LEU A 88 5.28 -8.37 3.83
C LEU A 88 6.02 -7.68 4.97
N THR A 89 5.27 -6.95 5.81
CA THR A 89 5.79 -6.26 6.99
C THR A 89 5.52 -7.11 8.23
N GLU A 90 6.57 -7.42 8.98
CA GLU A 90 6.57 -8.22 10.22
C GLU A 90 5.84 -9.56 10.11
N GLY A 91 5.82 -10.16 8.91
CA GLY A 91 5.09 -11.41 8.68
C GLY A 91 3.57 -11.29 8.81
N ARG A 92 3.03 -10.06 8.86
CA ARG A 92 1.63 -9.77 9.22
C ARG A 92 0.87 -8.96 8.18
N VAL A 93 1.44 -7.89 7.66
CA VAL A 93 0.72 -7.01 6.72
C VAL A 93 1.24 -7.25 5.33
N LEU A 94 0.36 -7.77 4.47
CA LEU A 94 0.64 -8.00 3.06
C LEU A 94 0.22 -6.79 2.24
N GLN A 95 1.16 -6.29 1.44
CA GLN A 95 0.93 -5.28 0.45
C GLN A 95 1.24 -5.82 -0.94
N THR A 96 0.39 -5.52 -1.91
CA THR A 96 0.70 -5.73 -3.32
C THR A 96 0.57 -4.41 -4.05
N SER A 97 1.64 -4.04 -4.74
CA SER A 97 1.79 -2.74 -5.38
C SER A 97 1.97 -2.97 -6.87
N ALA A 98 1.28 -2.18 -7.68
CA ALA A 98 1.51 -2.12 -9.12
C ALA A 98 1.63 -0.66 -9.56
N HIS A 99 2.58 -0.36 -10.43
CA HIS A 99 2.85 1.00 -10.86
C HIS A 99 3.51 1.06 -12.25
N CYS A 100 3.37 2.21 -12.90
CA CYS A 100 4.07 2.50 -14.14
C CYS A 100 4.37 4.00 -14.26
N ARG A 101 5.22 4.32 -15.24
CA ARG A 101 5.56 5.70 -15.64
C ARG A 101 5.18 5.94 -17.08
N LEU A 102 4.77 7.16 -17.37
CA LEU A 102 4.33 7.59 -18.69
C LEU A 102 5.13 8.82 -19.16
N PRO A 103 5.81 8.76 -20.31
CA PRO A 103 6.40 9.94 -20.93
C PRO A 103 5.31 10.86 -21.50
N GLY A 104 5.64 12.14 -21.68
CA GLY A 104 4.67 13.14 -22.17
C GLY A 104 4.27 12.96 -23.63
N THR A 105 5.10 12.27 -24.40
CA THR A 105 4.86 11.89 -25.78
C THR A 105 5.40 10.49 -26.03
N GLY A 106 4.80 9.80 -26.97
CA GLY A 106 5.34 8.56 -27.53
C GLY A 106 5.18 8.53 -29.05
N PRO A 107 5.42 7.37 -29.67
CA PRO A 107 5.38 7.25 -31.12
C PRO A 107 3.95 7.41 -31.65
N ASP A 108 3.81 7.81 -32.92
CA ASP A 108 2.49 7.91 -33.57
C ASP A 108 1.84 6.54 -33.77
N GLN A 109 2.64 5.48 -33.83
CA GLN A 109 2.21 4.10 -34.05
C GLN A 109 2.87 3.15 -33.07
N ARG A 110 2.17 2.04 -32.80
CA ARG A 110 2.67 0.96 -31.95
C ARG A 110 3.96 0.37 -32.52
N ARG A 111 4.96 0.17 -31.64
CA ARG A 111 6.24 -0.46 -31.98
C ARG A 111 6.24 -1.96 -31.67
N PRO A 112 7.21 -2.74 -32.18
CA PRO A 112 7.41 -4.12 -31.77
C PRO A 112 7.64 -4.24 -30.24
N TRP A 113 7.24 -5.37 -29.64
CA TRP A 113 7.34 -5.58 -28.19
C TRP A 113 8.75 -5.40 -27.62
N GLY A 114 9.79 -5.73 -28.39
CA GLY A 114 11.19 -5.58 -27.96
C GLY A 114 11.54 -4.14 -27.53
N GLU A 115 10.93 -3.13 -28.16
CA GLU A 115 11.13 -1.71 -27.81
C GLU A 115 10.58 -1.35 -26.43
N TYR A 116 9.50 -2.02 -26.01
CA TYR A 116 8.86 -1.79 -24.71
C TYR A 116 9.49 -2.64 -23.60
N LEU A 117 9.89 -3.87 -23.91
CA LEU A 117 10.45 -4.81 -22.93
C LEU A 117 11.82 -4.37 -22.41
N VAL A 118 12.56 -3.56 -23.17
CA VAL A 118 13.83 -2.96 -22.70
C VAL A 118 13.63 -1.77 -21.76
N ARG A 119 12.37 -1.36 -21.50
CA ARG A 119 11.99 -0.24 -20.62
C ARG A 119 10.96 -0.70 -19.57
N PRO A 120 11.38 -1.52 -18.60
CA PRO A 120 10.48 -2.04 -17.58
C PRO A 120 9.79 -0.91 -16.79
N GLY A 121 8.49 -1.07 -16.54
CA GLY A 121 7.67 -0.12 -15.79
C GLY A 121 7.32 1.16 -16.56
N VAL A 122 7.57 1.22 -17.88
CA VAL A 122 7.20 2.34 -18.74
C VAL A 122 6.02 1.94 -19.63
N VAL A 123 5.00 2.80 -19.66
CA VAL A 123 3.84 2.70 -20.54
C VAL A 123 3.82 3.91 -21.45
N GLU A 124 4.15 3.70 -22.73
CA GLU A 124 4.27 4.77 -23.72
C GLU A 124 2.90 5.08 -24.36
N PRO A 125 2.43 6.33 -24.32
CA PRO A 125 1.25 6.74 -25.06
C PRO A 125 1.51 6.73 -26.56
N LEU A 126 0.50 6.43 -27.36
CA LEU A 126 0.54 6.69 -28.79
C LEU A 126 0.17 8.17 -29.03
N GLY A 127 1.15 8.97 -29.44
CA GLY A 127 1.03 10.43 -29.54
C GLY A 127 1.24 11.16 -28.21
N ARG A 128 0.50 12.26 -27.99
CA ARG A 128 0.67 13.16 -26.84
C ARG A 128 -0.17 12.72 -25.63
N LEU A 129 0.42 12.78 -24.45
CA LEU A 129 -0.24 12.49 -23.18
C LEU A 129 -0.94 13.73 -22.60
N PRO A 130 -2.27 13.72 -22.42
CA PRO A 130 -2.96 14.71 -21.60
C PRO A 130 -2.78 14.35 -20.11
N HIS A 131 -1.56 14.51 -19.59
CA HIS A 131 -1.13 13.96 -18.30
C HIS A 131 -1.99 14.37 -17.11
N GLU A 132 -2.48 15.62 -17.06
CA GLU A 132 -3.39 16.05 -15.99
C GLU A 132 -4.74 15.30 -16.02
N ALA A 133 -5.32 15.15 -17.21
CA ALA A 133 -6.58 14.43 -17.38
C ALA A 133 -6.42 12.93 -17.10
N VAL A 134 -5.26 12.35 -17.47
CA VAL A 134 -4.92 10.96 -17.17
C VAL A 134 -4.69 10.75 -15.67
N ALA A 135 -3.94 11.64 -15.01
CA ALA A 135 -3.74 11.59 -13.55
C ALA A 135 -5.09 11.60 -12.82
N GLN A 136 -5.99 12.51 -13.20
CA GLN A 136 -7.34 12.56 -12.63
C GLN A 136 -8.16 11.31 -12.96
N GLY A 137 -8.03 10.75 -14.17
CA GLY A 137 -8.68 9.52 -14.59
C GLY A 137 -8.23 8.30 -13.77
N VAL A 138 -6.93 8.17 -13.53
CA VAL A 138 -6.36 7.14 -12.65
C VAL A 138 -6.97 7.23 -11.25
N LEU A 139 -7.00 8.43 -10.64
CA LEU A 139 -7.54 8.61 -9.29
C LEU A 139 -9.05 8.35 -9.22
N GLY A 140 -9.79 8.73 -10.28
CA GLY A 140 -11.23 8.47 -10.41
C GLY A 140 -11.59 7.01 -10.68
N GLY A 141 -10.64 6.23 -11.19
CA GLY A 141 -10.80 4.80 -11.51
C GLY A 141 -11.02 4.55 -13.00
N PRO A 142 -10.51 3.40 -13.50
CA PRO A 142 -10.57 3.07 -14.92
C PRO A 142 -11.97 2.67 -15.36
N ARG A 143 -12.30 2.95 -16.63
CA ARG A 143 -13.50 2.41 -17.28
C ARG A 143 -13.19 1.04 -17.86
N HIS A 144 -14.22 0.32 -18.28
CA HIS A 144 -14.05 -0.96 -18.94
C HIS A 144 -13.13 -0.84 -20.18
N GLY A 145 -12.06 -1.63 -20.19
CA GLY A 145 -11.06 -1.66 -21.25
C GLY A 145 -9.94 -0.62 -21.12
N ASP A 146 -10.01 0.30 -20.16
CA ASP A 146 -8.89 1.18 -19.84
C ASP A 146 -7.81 0.42 -19.06
N LEU A 147 -6.60 0.99 -19.00
CA LEU A 147 -5.53 0.51 -18.14
C LEU A 147 -5.97 0.52 -16.68
N ASP A 148 -6.08 -0.67 -16.09
CA ASP A 148 -6.37 -0.86 -14.68
C ASP A 148 -5.14 -1.46 -13.97
N VAL A 149 -4.33 -0.59 -13.39
CA VAL A 149 -3.17 -0.98 -12.58
C VAL A 149 -3.60 -1.70 -11.29
N GLY A 150 -4.80 -1.37 -10.78
CA GLY A 150 -5.40 -2.01 -9.62
C GLY A 150 -5.74 -3.48 -9.85
N LEU A 151 -6.18 -3.86 -11.05
CA LEU A 151 -6.39 -5.27 -11.41
C LEU A 151 -5.09 -6.07 -11.41
N ILE A 152 -3.96 -5.45 -11.77
CA ILE A 152 -2.65 -6.11 -11.74
C ILE A 152 -2.22 -6.36 -10.29
N ALA A 153 -2.35 -5.34 -9.42
CA ALA A 153 -2.09 -5.49 -7.99
C ALA A 153 -3.03 -6.52 -7.33
N ASP A 154 -4.32 -6.52 -7.67
CA ASP A 154 -5.33 -7.44 -7.13
C ASP A 154 -5.12 -8.88 -7.60
N GLY A 155 -4.72 -9.08 -8.86
CA GLY A 155 -4.33 -10.37 -9.39
C GLY A 155 -3.11 -10.95 -8.66
N LEU A 156 -2.12 -10.10 -8.37
CA LEU A 156 -0.95 -10.46 -7.56
C LEU A 156 -1.36 -10.83 -6.13
N LEU A 157 -2.24 -10.04 -5.51
CA LEU A 157 -2.78 -10.31 -4.18
C LEU A 157 -3.49 -11.68 -4.15
N THR A 158 -4.37 -11.92 -5.12
CA THR A 158 -5.10 -13.19 -5.25
C THR A 158 -4.16 -14.38 -5.38
N ARG A 159 -3.06 -14.24 -6.13
CA ARG A 159 -2.02 -15.28 -6.26
C ARG A 159 -1.34 -15.56 -4.92
N VAL A 160 -0.95 -14.52 -4.18
CA VAL A 160 -0.26 -14.66 -2.88
C VAL A 160 -1.19 -15.26 -1.82
N LEU A 161 -2.44 -14.79 -1.75
CA LEU A 161 -3.42 -15.25 -0.74
C LEU A 161 -3.84 -16.72 -0.91
N ARG A 162 -3.65 -17.30 -2.10
CA ARG A 162 -3.89 -18.73 -2.38
C ARG A 162 -2.70 -19.63 -2.03
N HIS A 163 -1.61 -19.08 -1.52
CA HIS A 163 -0.42 -19.85 -1.22
C HIS A 163 -0.65 -20.86 -0.07
N PRO A 164 -0.21 -22.13 -0.19
CA PRO A 164 -0.49 -23.18 0.81
C PRO A 164 0.08 -22.93 2.21
N LEU A 165 1.04 -22.00 2.36
CA LEU A 165 1.58 -21.62 3.67
C LEU A 165 0.55 -20.86 4.54
N LEU A 166 -0.54 -20.37 3.96
CA LEU A 166 -1.53 -19.56 4.64
C LEU A 166 -2.66 -20.45 5.19
N ASP A 167 -2.79 -20.49 6.52
CA ASP A 167 -3.79 -21.32 7.23
C ASP A 167 -5.22 -20.75 7.19
N GLN A 168 -5.39 -19.57 6.58
CA GLN A 168 -6.65 -18.85 6.44
C GLN A 168 -7.32 -18.50 7.78
N ARG A 169 -6.52 -18.37 8.85
CA ARG A 169 -6.99 -18.13 10.22
C ARG A 169 -6.36 -16.87 10.80
N PRO A 170 -6.63 -15.68 10.25
CA PRO A 170 -6.06 -14.44 10.79
C PRO A 170 -6.47 -14.25 12.27
N PRO A 171 -5.60 -13.63 13.10
CA PRO A 171 -5.85 -13.44 14.53
C PRO A 171 -7.05 -12.52 14.83
N PHE A 172 -7.46 -11.69 13.87
CA PHE A 172 -8.64 -10.83 13.93
C PHE A 172 -9.11 -10.50 12.52
N ARG A 173 -10.33 -9.98 12.39
CA ARG A 173 -10.87 -9.53 11.10
C ARG A 173 -10.42 -8.09 10.83
N SER A 174 -9.90 -7.86 9.64
CA SER A 174 -9.59 -6.52 9.11
C SER A 174 -10.17 -6.40 7.70
N ARG A 175 -10.53 -5.19 7.29
CA ARG A 175 -10.86 -4.93 5.88
C ARG A 175 -9.59 -4.58 5.10
N PRO A 176 -9.43 -5.09 3.87
CA PRO A 176 -8.36 -4.63 3.01
C PRO A 176 -8.60 -3.18 2.60
N THR A 177 -7.53 -2.44 2.34
CA THR A 177 -7.60 -1.06 1.82
C THR A 177 -6.93 -0.96 0.46
N ARG A 178 -7.32 0.05 -0.31
CA ARG A 178 -6.82 0.30 -1.66
C ARG A 178 -6.34 1.74 -1.73
N LEU A 179 -5.10 1.97 -2.13
CA LEU A 179 -4.56 3.30 -2.33
C LEU A 179 -4.17 3.49 -3.79
N ARG A 180 -4.86 4.38 -4.49
CA ARG A 180 -4.50 4.85 -5.83
C ARG A 180 -3.67 6.11 -5.72
N TRP A 181 -2.65 6.21 -6.55
CA TRP A 181 -1.80 7.40 -6.56
C TRP A 181 -1.42 7.83 -7.97
N ALA A 182 -1.23 9.14 -8.10
CA ALA A 182 -0.70 9.77 -9.29
C ALA A 182 0.30 10.86 -8.88
N ALA A 183 1.48 10.81 -9.47
CA ALA A 183 2.57 11.75 -9.26
C ALA A 183 2.89 12.48 -10.56
N LEU A 184 2.85 13.80 -10.49
CA LEU A 184 3.16 14.70 -11.60
C LEU A 184 4.47 15.45 -11.32
N PRO A 185 5.12 16.01 -12.35
CA PRO A 185 6.26 16.90 -12.15
C PRO A 185 5.87 18.11 -11.28
N ALA A 186 6.74 18.42 -10.31
CA ALA A 186 6.76 19.70 -9.62
C ALA A 186 7.28 20.80 -10.56
N ALA A 187 6.99 22.07 -10.25
CA ALA A 187 7.57 23.17 -11.03
C ALA A 187 9.09 23.23 -10.81
N PRO A 188 9.87 23.77 -11.77
CA PRO A 188 11.32 23.88 -11.61
C PRO A 188 11.71 24.63 -10.34
N GLY A 189 12.52 23.99 -9.49
CA GLY A 189 12.99 24.55 -8.22
C GLY A 189 12.05 24.31 -7.02
N GLU A 190 10.88 23.73 -7.24
CA GLU A 190 10.00 23.28 -6.15
C GLU A 190 10.39 21.88 -5.65
N GLY A 191 10.28 21.69 -4.33
CA GLY A 191 10.44 20.38 -3.70
C GLY A 191 9.23 19.46 -3.93
N PRO A 192 9.30 18.19 -3.50
CA PRO A 192 8.17 17.30 -3.55
C PRO A 192 7.03 17.80 -2.65
N SER A 193 5.79 17.70 -3.11
CA SER A 193 4.60 18.07 -2.33
C SER A 193 3.45 17.07 -2.47
N LEU A 194 2.72 16.86 -1.36
CA LEU A 194 1.49 16.09 -1.31
C LEU A 194 0.31 17.04 -1.53
N GLU A 195 -0.19 17.12 -2.76
CA GLU A 195 -1.27 18.05 -3.12
C GLU A 195 -2.61 17.62 -2.51
N ARG A 196 -2.87 16.32 -2.47
CA ARG A 196 -4.14 15.79 -1.96
C ARG A 196 -4.01 14.37 -1.46
N PHE A 197 -4.57 14.12 -0.28
CA PHE A 197 -4.89 12.79 0.22
C PHE A 197 -6.39 12.74 0.54
N THR A 198 -7.11 11.78 -0.03
CA THR A 198 -8.56 11.66 0.13
C THR A 198 -8.93 10.25 0.54
N LEU A 199 -9.71 10.16 1.62
CA LEU A 199 -10.38 8.92 2.05
C LEU A 199 -11.76 8.92 1.40
N ALA A 200 -11.96 8.07 0.40
CA ALA A 200 -13.23 7.85 -0.26
C ALA A 200 -13.98 6.68 0.38
N GLU A 201 -15.17 6.38 -0.14
CA GLU A 201 -15.97 5.23 0.27
C GLU A 201 -15.27 3.90 -0.10
N ASP A 202 -15.79 2.78 0.42
CA ASP A 202 -15.36 1.42 0.07
C ASP A 202 -13.86 1.13 0.20
N GLU A 203 -13.23 1.71 1.22
CA GLU A 203 -11.81 1.51 1.51
C GLU A 203 -10.85 2.09 0.46
N LEU A 204 -11.33 2.95 -0.44
CA LEU A 204 -10.51 3.60 -1.44
C LEU A 204 -9.84 4.86 -0.86
N ARG A 205 -8.53 4.96 -1.05
CA ARG A 205 -7.73 6.15 -0.79
C ARG A 205 -7.16 6.64 -2.10
N THR A 206 -7.11 7.95 -2.28
CA THR A 206 -6.45 8.57 -3.44
C THR A 206 -5.38 9.55 -2.98
N VAL A 207 -4.24 9.52 -3.65
CA VAL A 207 -3.09 10.39 -3.38
C VAL A 207 -2.68 11.09 -4.66
N ARG A 208 -2.53 12.40 -4.60
CA ARG A 208 -1.97 13.20 -5.68
C ARG A 208 -0.71 13.90 -5.21
N LEU A 209 0.37 13.71 -5.95
CA LEU A 209 1.71 14.20 -5.60
C LEU A 209 2.26 15.08 -6.72
N ARG A 210 3.11 16.04 -6.34
CA ARG A 210 4.08 16.69 -7.22
C ARG A 210 5.48 16.28 -6.77
N VAL A 211 6.33 15.90 -7.70
CA VAL A 211 7.70 15.47 -7.38
C VAL A 211 8.70 16.03 -8.38
N PRO A 212 9.96 16.27 -7.95
CA PRO A 212 11.02 16.72 -8.85
C PRO A 212 11.21 15.77 -10.05
N GLU A 213 11.60 16.35 -11.18
CA GLU A 213 12.03 15.56 -12.33
C GLU A 213 13.18 14.63 -11.93
N GLY A 214 13.15 13.40 -12.43
CA GLY A 214 14.15 12.37 -12.10
C GLY A 214 13.78 11.45 -10.94
N THR A 215 12.75 11.78 -10.14
CA THR A 215 12.23 10.87 -9.11
C THR A 215 11.83 9.54 -9.74
N THR A 216 12.35 8.42 -9.23
CA THR A 216 12.10 7.12 -9.85
C THR A 216 10.70 6.60 -9.51
N GLY A 217 10.13 5.77 -10.39
CA GLY A 217 8.84 5.14 -10.13
C GLY A 217 8.88 4.22 -8.89
N ALA A 218 10.02 3.59 -8.64
CA ALA A 218 10.23 2.71 -7.50
C ALA A 218 10.24 3.48 -6.17
N ASP A 219 10.85 4.68 -6.12
CA ASP A 219 10.84 5.52 -4.92
C ASP A 219 9.44 6.03 -4.58
N LEU A 220 8.67 6.41 -5.62
CA LEU A 220 7.26 6.80 -5.47
C LEU A 220 6.41 5.63 -4.98
N ALA A 221 6.58 4.45 -5.58
CA ALA A 221 5.88 3.26 -5.14
C ALA A 221 6.22 2.90 -3.69
N ALA A 222 7.49 3.01 -3.26
CA ALA A 222 7.91 2.76 -1.89
C ALA A 222 7.30 3.76 -0.89
N LEU A 223 7.24 5.05 -1.25
CA LEU A 223 6.53 6.06 -0.47
C LEU A 223 5.04 5.72 -0.32
N CYS A 224 4.38 5.38 -1.43
CA CYS A 224 2.95 5.08 -1.42
C CYS A 224 2.65 3.74 -0.72
N ASP A 225 3.55 2.75 -0.77
CA ASP A 225 3.50 1.53 0.04
C ASP A 225 3.54 1.89 1.54
N ASP A 226 4.48 2.74 1.96
CA ASP A 226 4.62 3.20 3.35
C ASP A 226 3.36 3.94 3.82
N LEU A 227 2.84 4.87 3.02
CA LEU A 227 1.60 5.58 3.32
C LEU A 227 0.39 4.62 3.43
N ALA A 228 0.25 3.69 2.49
CA ALA A 228 -0.85 2.73 2.47
C ALA A 228 -0.81 1.78 3.69
N LEU A 229 0.37 1.45 4.20
CA LEU A 229 0.54 0.66 5.42
C LEU A 229 0.03 1.43 6.65
N HIS A 230 0.49 2.66 6.84
CA HIS A 230 0.18 3.46 8.03
C HIS A 230 -1.29 3.89 8.07
N ASP A 231 -1.88 4.26 6.93
CA ASP A 231 -3.31 4.52 6.82
C ASP A 231 -4.15 3.25 7.15
N TRP A 232 -3.71 2.07 6.67
CA TRP A 232 -4.37 0.80 6.98
C TRP A 232 -4.30 0.48 8.48
N LEU A 233 -3.16 0.71 9.13
CA LEU A 233 -2.98 0.52 10.58
C LEU A 233 -3.94 1.41 11.38
N LEU A 234 -3.98 2.71 11.09
CA LEU A 234 -4.90 3.66 11.73
C LEU A 234 -6.35 3.19 11.55
N THR A 235 -6.75 2.92 10.31
CA THR A 235 -8.11 2.49 9.98
C THR A 235 -8.50 1.22 10.73
N THR A 236 -7.59 0.24 10.77
CA THR A 236 -7.85 -1.07 11.39
C THR A 236 -8.01 -0.93 12.90
N VAL A 237 -7.12 -0.18 13.55
CA VAL A 237 -7.18 0.03 15.01
C VAL A 237 -8.42 0.85 15.42
N VAL A 238 -8.76 1.90 14.67
CA VAL A 238 -10.00 2.67 14.89
C VAL A 238 -11.22 1.76 14.85
N ARG A 239 -11.30 0.88 13.85
CA ARG A 239 -12.42 -0.06 13.71
C ARG A 239 -12.50 -1.10 14.81
N MET A 240 -11.37 -1.58 15.31
CA MET A 240 -11.36 -2.49 16.47
C MET A 240 -12.00 -1.81 17.69
N LEU A 241 -11.70 -0.52 17.92
CA LEU A 241 -12.29 0.26 19.02
C LEU A 241 -13.75 0.62 18.79
N ASP A 242 -14.16 0.94 17.56
CA ASP A 242 -15.55 1.25 17.25
C ASP A 242 -16.45 0.01 17.31
N GLY A 243 -15.94 -1.17 16.93
CA GLY A 243 -16.64 -2.44 17.09
C GLY A 243 -17.01 -2.75 18.55
N LEU A 244 -16.16 -2.35 19.50
CA LEU A 244 -16.45 -2.47 20.93
C LEU A 244 -17.60 -1.56 21.39
N ARG A 245 -17.70 -0.35 20.83
CA ARG A 245 -18.77 0.62 21.16
C ARG A 245 -20.13 0.15 20.68
N LEU A 246 -20.18 -0.44 19.49
CA LEU A 246 -21.42 -0.92 18.86
C LEU A 246 -21.94 -2.23 19.49
N GLY A 247 -21.03 -3.04 20.05
CA GLY A 247 -21.39 -4.19 20.87
C GLY A 247 -21.86 -3.76 22.26
N ALA A 248 -23.07 -3.19 22.39
CA ALA A 248 -23.64 -2.78 23.68
C ALA A 248 -23.85 -3.93 24.71
N GLY A 249 -23.57 -5.19 24.33
CA GLY A 249 -23.44 -6.33 25.25
C GLY A 249 -22.02 -6.57 25.81
N ALA A 250 -20.99 -5.95 25.24
CA ALA A 250 -19.59 -6.09 25.66
C ALA A 250 -19.28 -5.36 26.99
N ALA A 251 -20.14 -4.44 27.42
CA ALA A 251 -20.03 -3.78 28.73
C ALA A 251 -20.12 -4.77 29.91
N HIS A 252 -20.65 -5.99 29.70
CA HIS A 252 -20.76 -7.03 30.73
C HIS A 252 -19.75 -8.19 30.58
N ASP A 253 -19.00 -8.27 29.47
CA ASP A 253 -17.95 -9.30 29.26
C ASP A 253 -16.58 -8.65 29.09
N ALA A 254 -15.91 -8.38 30.21
CA ALA A 254 -14.53 -7.90 30.25
C ALA A 254 -13.58 -8.81 29.44
N GLY A 255 -13.85 -10.11 29.39
CA GLY A 255 -13.08 -11.07 28.59
C GLY A 255 -13.23 -10.84 27.08
N ALA A 256 -14.40 -10.43 26.59
CA ALA A 256 -14.62 -10.10 25.18
C ALA A 256 -13.82 -8.87 24.75
N VAL A 257 -13.74 -7.85 25.61
CA VAL A 257 -12.92 -6.64 25.35
C VAL A 257 -11.45 -7.02 25.21
N VAL A 258 -10.92 -7.80 26.15
CA VAL A 258 -9.52 -8.26 26.13
C VAL A 258 -9.23 -9.11 24.89
N ARG A 259 -10.10 -10.10 24.57
CA ARG A 259 -9.94 -10.94 23.37
C ARG A 259 -9.94 -10.13 22.07
N THR A 260 -10.71 -9.03 22.02
CA THR A 260 -10.79 -8.17 20.84
C THR A 260 -9.57 -7.27 20.68
N LEU A 261 -9.05 -6.69 21.77
CA LEU A 261 -7.96 -5.70 21.70
C LEU A 261 -6.56 -6.30 21.76
N ARG A 262 -6.39 -7.45 22.42
CA ARG A 262 -5.09 -8.12 22.55
C ARG A 262 -4.37 -8.29 21.20
N PRO A 263 -5.02 -8.69 20.09
CA PRO A 263 -4.34 -8.81 18.81
C PRO A 263 -3.76 -7.51 18.26
N ALA A 264 -4.30 -6.34 18.61
CA ALA A 264 -3.69 -5.07 18.22
C ALA A 264 -2.31 -4.91 18.86
N VAL A 265 -2.19 -5.20 20.16
CA VAL A 265 -0.92 -5.15 20.89
C VAL A 265 0.07 -6.17 20.33
N ASP A 266 -0.38 -7.42 20.18
CA ASP A 266 0.48 -8.53 19.78
C ASP A 266 0.92 -8.46 18.31
N HIS A 267 0.16 -7.78 17.43
CA HIS A 267 0.38 -7.86 15.98
C HIS A 267 0.42 -6.53 15.22
N LEU A 268 -0.10 -5.43 15.76
CA LEU A 268 -0.24 -4.17 15.01
C LEU A 268 0.56 -3.02 15.60
N LEU A 269 0.58 -2.87 16.93
CA LEU A 269 1.07 -1.63 17.55
C LEU A 269 2.55 -1.36 17.27
N HIS A 270 3.35 -2.42 17.13
CA HIS A 270 4.78 -2.33 16.84
C HIS A 270 5.10 -2.07 15.36
N LEU A 271 4.11 -2.10 14.47
CA LEU A 271 4.29 -1.89 13.03
C LEU A 271 4.40 -0.40 12.65
N TRP A 272 4.12 0.50 13.58
CA TRP A 272 4.12 1.93 13.33
C TRP A 272 5.52 2.51 13.23
N MET A 273 6.00 2.67 12.00
CA MET A 273 7.34 3.18 11.66
C MET A 273 7.26 4.08 10.42
N PRO A 274 6.53 5.22 10.47
CA PRO A 274 6.30 6.06 9.30
C PRO A 274 7.62 6.60 8.75
N GLY A 275 7.78 6.55 7.43
CA GLY A 275 8.96 7.05 6.74
C GLY A 275 10.20 6.16 6.83
N ALA A 276 10.15 5.06 7.59
CA ALA A 276 11.34 4.22 7.84
C ALA A 276 11.96 3.59 6.59
N ARG A 277 11.17 3.45 5.51
CA ARG A 277 11.59 2.84 4.25
C ARG A 277 11.48 3.82 3.06
N VAL A 278 11.27 5.10 3.35
CA VAL A 278 11.15 6.17 2.35
C VAL A 278 12.52 6.80 2.11
N GLY A 279 12.87 7.03 0.85
CA GLY A 279 14.10 7.75 0.50
C GLY A 279 14.12 9.15 1.09
N ARG A 280 15.31 9.62 1.53
CA ARG A 280 15.48 10.90 2.22
C ARG A 280 14.89 12.09 1.46
N GLU A 281 14.96 12.05 0.12
CA GLU A 281 14.45 13.11 -0.75
C GLU A 281 12.92 13.23 -0.72
N LEU A 282 12.21 12.14 -0.42
CA LEU A 282 10.75 12.10 -0.34
C LEU A 282 10.24 12.19 1.10
N ALA A 283 11.12 12.24 2.09
CA ALA A 283 10.74 12.27 3.51
C ALA A 283 9.85 13.48 3.86
N ALA A 284 10.06 14.63 3.20
CA ALA A 284 9.24 15.83 3.39
C ALA A 284 7.76 15.64 3.00
N LEU A 285 7.42 14.61 2.22
CA LEU A 285 6.03 14.29 1.87
C LEU A 285 5.23 13.71 3.05
N TRP A 286 5.91 13.30 4.13
CA TRP A 286 5.25 12.88 5.37
C TRP A 286 4.80 14.06 6.23
N ASP A 287 5.48 15.21 6.16
CA ASP A 287 5.21 16.36 7.03
C ASP A 287 3.74 16.82 6.96
N PRO A 288 3.11 16.97 5.78
CA PRO A 288 1.70 17.36 5.70
C PRO A 288 0.76 16.40 6.43
N LEU A 289 1.06 15.09 6.41
CA LEU A 289 0.25 14.06 7.06
C LEU A 289 0.43 14.04 8.58
N GLU A 290 1.61 14.42 9.06
CA GLU A 290 1.91 14.60 10.49
C GLU A 290 1.37 15.92 11.05
N GLU A 291 1.26 16.96 10.21
CA GLU A 291 0.59 18.20 10.60
C GLU A 291 -0.93 18.04 10.58
N ARG A 292 -1.48 17.56 9.45
CA ARG A 292 -2.92 17.38 9.21
C ARG A 292 -3.16 16.18 8.29
N PRO A 293 -3.64 15.04 8.84
CA PRO A 293 -4.48 14.96 10.03
C PRO A 293 -3.73 14.60 11.33
N GLY A 294 -2.40 14.47 11.33
CA GLY A 294 -1.62 14.12 12.52
C GLY A 294 -1.55 12.63 12.78
N PHE A 295 -1.07 11.88 11.80
CA PHE A 295 -1.00 10.42 11.81
C PHE A 295 -0.39 9.86 13.09
N THR A 296 0.81 10.29 13.46
CA THR A 296 1.49 9.78 14.66
C THR A 296 0.77 10.18 15.95
N ARG A 297 0.22 11.40 16.01
CA ARG A 297 -0.57 11.85 17.16
C ARG A 297 -1.83 11.01 17.35
N GLN A 298 -2.54 10.72 16.26
CA GLN A 298 -3.71 9.84 16.29
C GLN A 298 -3.34 8.43 16.73
N TRP A 299 -2.26 7.89 16.18
CA TRP A 299 -1.77 6.56 16.56
C TRP A 299 -1.46 6.47 18.06
N GLN A 300 -0.73 7.44 18.60
CA GLN A 300 -0.41 7.49 20.03
C GLN A 300 -1.67 7.54 20.90
N ALA A 301 -2.67 8.35 20.52
CA ALA A 301 -3.94 8.41 21.24
C ALA A 301 -4.69 7.07 21.21
N LEU A 302 -4.69 6.37 20.07
CA LEU A 302 -5.30 5.05 19.92
C LEU A 302 -4.57 3.98 20.76
N VAL A 303 -3.23 3.98 20.75
CA VAL A 303 -2.38 3.10 21.56
C VAL A 303 -2.70 3.28 23.05
N GLN A 304 -2.75 4.52 23.54
CA GLN A 304 -3.06 4.79 24.94
C GLN A 304 -4.46 4.30 25.29
N ARG A 305 -5.45 4.61 24.45
CA ARG A 305 -6.83 4.15 24.66
C ARG A 305 -6.93 2.62 24.70
N ILE A 306 -6.20 1.89 23.87
CA ILE A 306 -6.18 0.42 23.92
C ILE A 306 -5.59 -0.06 25.25
N ARG A 307 -4.46 0.51 25.69
CA ARG A 307 -3.82 0.16 26.96
C ARG A 307 -4.72 0.43 28.15
N ASP A 308 -5.42 1.56 28.15
CA ASP A 308 -6.38 1.92 29.20
C ASP A 308 -7.53 0.90 29.27
N GLN A 309 -8.13 0.54 28.12
CA GLN A 309 -9.20 -0.45 28.07
C GLN A 309 -8.74 -1.83 28.56
N LEU A 310 -7.55 -2.27 28.15
CA LEU A 310 -6.98 -3.52 28.64
C LEU A 310 -6.70 -3.48 30.14
N THR A 311 -6.21 -2.36 30.66
CA THR A 311 -5.95 -2.19 32.10
C THR A 311 -7.25 -2.24 32.91
N LEU A 312 -8.26 -1.46 32.51
CA LEU A 312 -9.57 -1.42 33.16
C LEU A 312 -10.25 -2.80 33.21
N HIS A 313 -10.15 -3.57 32.12
CA HIS A 313 -10.83 -4.87 32.01
C HIS A 313 -9.98 -6.08 32.41
N ALA A 314 -8.66 -5.92 32.65
CA ALA A 314 -7.82 -6.96 33.24
C ALA A 314 -7.93 -7.03 34.78
N ILE A 315 -8.31 -5.92 35.43
CA ILE A 315 -8.37 -5.81 36.90
C ILE A 315 -9.48 -6.62 37.62
N PRO A 316 -10.61 -7.08 37.01
CA PRO A 316 -11.61 -7.86 37.75
C PRO A 316 -11.29 -9.37 37.90
N ALA A 317 -10.25 -9.91 37.24
CA ALA A 317 -9.97 -11.34 37.28
C ALA A 317 -9.30 -11.81 38.59
N ALA A 318 -8.73 -10.89 39.39
CA ALA A 318 -8.01 -11.23 40.62
C ALA A 318 -8.88 -11.18 41.90
N HIS A 319 -10.11 -10.66 41.84
CA HIS A 319 -10.97 -10.47 43.02
C HIS A 319 -12.11 -11.49 43.16
N ARG A 320 -12.16 -12.53 42.32
CA ARG A 320 -13.20 -13.57 42.37
C ARG A 320 -12.80 -14.86 43.11
N GLU A 321 -11.64 -14.88 43.76
CA GLU A 321 -11.16 -16.01 44.58
C GLU A 321 -10.98 -15.61 46.04
N VAL A 322 -12.06 -15.20 46.72
CA VAL A 322 -12.26 -15.51 48.16
C VAL A 322 -13.77 -15.56 48.41
N GLU A 323 -14.39 -16.69 48.07
CA GLU A 323 -15.64 -17.09 48.74
C GLU A 323 -15.22 -17.70 50.09
N PRO A 324 -15.66 -17.19 51.25
CA PRO A 324 -15.37 -17.84 52.52
C PRO A 324 -16.11 -19.18 52.55
N ALA A 325 -15.36 -20.27 52.65
CA ALA A 325 -15.91 -21.59 52.91
C ALA A 325 -16.67 -21.59 54.25
N PRO A 326 -17.81 -22.32 54.35
CA PRO A 326 -18.66 -22.35 55.54
C PRO A 326 -17.96 -22.96 56.76
#